data_AF-A0A9W4WXN6-F1
#
_entry.id   AF-A0A9W4WXN6-F1
#
_cell.length_a   1.000
_cell.length_b   1.000
_cell.length_c   1.000
_cell.angle_alpha   90.00
_cell.angle_beta   90.00
_cell.angle_gamma   90.00
#
_symmetry.space_group_name_H-M   'P 1'
#
loop_
_entity.id
_entity.type
_entity.pdbx_description
1 polymer ?
#
loop_
_entity_poly.entity_id
_entity_poly.type
_entity_poly.pdbx_seq_one_letter_code
_entity_poly.pdbx_strand_id
1 'polypeptide(L)'
;MMFSNKHINLFVLILFLVTLVGSFESASSSNIFRRQDAGNDTDTSGSGNSDIKKLCKGFKFENAFVQVKNGETITVTWSKGASKVESVINCEMYGEAEANSVTFFKQIWLGDVKFVDGLTAVSALVKFEVPPGAKLPQSILLRTWGTTSEGPHCTTYT
;
A
#
# COMPACT_ATOMS: atom_id res chain seq x y z
N MET A 1 -15.93 45.23 -32.06
CA MET A 1 -16.78 44.75 -30.95
C MET A 1 -15.95 44.76 -29.68
N MET A 2 -16.23 45.70 -28.76
CA MET A 2 -15.61 45.71 -27.44
C MET A 2 -16.29 44.63 -26.60
N PHE A 3 -15.61 43.50 -26.38
CA PHE A 3 -16.06 42.55 -25.37
C PHE A 3 -15.92 43.23 -24.01
N SER A 4 -17.07 43.46 -23.35
CA SER A 4 -17.13 44.04 -22.01
C SER A 4 -16.31 43.17 -21.04
N ASN A 5 -15.37 43.82 -20.35
CA ASN A 5 -14.38 43.22 -19.45
C ASN A 5 -14.99 42.41 -18.28
N LYS A 6 -16.33 42.52 -18.08
CA LYS A 6 -17.07 41.75 -17.07
C LYS A 6 -17.33 40.29 -17.47
N HIS A 7 -17.38 39.97 -18.77
CA HIS A 7 -17.64 38.60 -19.22
C HIS A 7 -16.37 37.73 -19.26
N ILE A 8 -15.19 38.34 -19.36
CA ILE A 8 -13.90 37.63 -19.34
C ILE A 8 -13.63 37.05 -17.95
N ASN A 9 -13.93 37.80 -16.88
CA ASN A 9 -13.74 37.33 -15.50
C ASN A 9 -14.65 36.14 -15.15
N LEU A 10 -15.87 36.09 -15.69
CA LEU A 10 -16.78 34.96 -15.44
C LEU A 10 -16.31 33.68 -16.14
N PHE A 11 -15.79 33.79 -17.37
CA PHE A 11 -15.28 32.65 -18.12
C PHE A 11 -14.03 32.04 -17.49
N VAL A 12 -13.11 32.86 -16.96
CA VAL A 12 -11.91 32.38 -16.25
C VAL A 12 -12.29 31.65 -14.95
N LEU A 13 -13.31 32.14 -14.23
CA LEU A 13 -13.75 31.53 -12.98
C LEU A 13 -14.39 30.14 -13.20
N ILE A 14 -15.16 29.97 -14.28
CA ILE A 14 -15.80 28.70 -14.62
C ILE A 14 -14.77 27.67 -15.09
N LEU A 15 -13.77 28.10 -15.90
CA LEU A 15 -12.68 27.22 -16.34
C LEU A 15 -11.83 26.72 -15.15
N PHE A 16 -11.58 27.57 -14.15
CA PHE A 16 -10.88 27.18 -12.93
C PHE A 16 -11.69 26.19 -12.06
N LEU A 17 -13.02 26.36 -12.03
CA LEU A 17 -13.91 25.45 -11.30
C LEU A 17 -13.98 24.06 -11.95
N VAL A 18 -13.98 23.97 -13.27
CA VAL A 18 -14.03 22.68 -13.99
C VAL A 18 -12.71 21.90 -13.84
N THR A 19 -11.56 22.56 -13.72
CA THR A 19 -10.28 21.87 -13.45
C THR A 19 -10.13 21.42 -11.99
N LEU A 20 -10.90 22.00 -11.07
CA LEU A 20 -10.94 21.58 -9.65
C LEU A 20 -11.84 20.35 -9.44
N VAL A 21 -12.78 20.08 -10.35
CA VAL A 21 -13.51 18.81 -10.41
C VAL A 21 -12.72 17.82 -11.27
N GLY A 22 -11.44 17.65 -10.94
CA GLY A 22 -10.65 16.55 -11.48
C GLY A 22 -11.31 15.23 -11.12
N SER A 23 -11.33 14.30 -12.08
CA SER A 23 -11.86 12.96 -11.94
C SER A 23 -11.40 12.35 -10.62
N PHE A 24 -12.33 12.15 -9.68
CA PHE A 24 -12.11 11.20 -8.61
C PHE A 24 -11.98 9.84 -9.29
N GLU A 25 -10.75 9.40 -9.51
CA GLU A 25 -10.48 8.01 -9.86
C GLU A 25 -11.17 7.17 -8.79
N SER A 26 -12.25 6.49 -9.22
CA SER A 26 -13.03 5.65 -8.35
C SER A 26 -12.07 4.61 -7.78
N ALA A 27 -11.93 4.60 -6.45
CA ALA A 27 -11.10 3.63 -5.76
C ALA A 27 -11.54 2.23 -6.21
N SER A 28 -10.67 1.55 -6.96
CA SER A 28 -10.92 0.18 -7.38
C SER A 28 -10.88 -0.70 -6.12
N SER A 29 -12.05 -1.17 -5.68
CA SER A 29 -12.16 -2.16 -4.62
C SER A 29 -11.58 -3.48 -5.11
N SER A 30 -10.29 -3.70 -4.89
CA SER A 30 -9.74 -5.04 -4.97
C SER A 30 -10.17 -5.79 -3.71
N ASN A 31 -11.01 -6.80 -3.86
CA ASN A 31 -11.33 -7.73 -2.79
C ASN A 31 -10.04 -8.50 -2.45
N ILE A 32 -9.29 -8.05 -1.45
CA ILE A 32 -8.25 -8.89 -0.86
C ILE A 32 -8.96 -9.89 0.03
N PHE A 33 -9.12 -11.11 -0.47
CA PHE A 33 -9.37 -12.23 0.42
C PHE A 33 -8.19 -12.32 1.38
N ARG A 34 -8.47 -12.15 2.67
CA ARG A 34 -7.57 -12.57 3.75
C ARG A 34 -7.33 -14.05 3.51
N ARG A 35 -6.20 -14.43 2.88
CA ARG A 35 -5.74 -15.81 2.89
C ARG A 35 -5.44 -16.12 4.35
N GLN A 36 -6.45 -16.63 5.06
CA GLN A 36 -6.24 -17.42 6.25
C GLN A 36 -5.16 -18.45 5.90
N ASP A 37 -4.09 -18.40 6.67
CA ASP A 37 -3.15 -19.48 6.87
C ASP A 37 -2.36 -19.94 5.63
N ALA A 38 -1.29 -19.20 5.32
CA ALA A 38 -0.07 -19.82 4.78
C ALA A 38 0.91 -20.21 5.92
N GLY A 39 0.42 -20.21 7.15
CA GLY A 39 1.04 -20.90 8.28
C GLY A 39 0.37 -22.26 8.43
N ASN A 40 1.09 -23.32 8.07
CA ASN A 40 0.78 -24.71 8.40
C ASN A 40 -0.41 -25.34 7.64
N ASP A 41 -0.14 -25.94 6.47
CA ASP A 41 -0.19 -27.40 6.34
C ASP A 41 0.09 -27.84 4.89
N THR A 42 0.57 -29.08 4.81
CA THR A 42 0.83 -29.89 3.63
C THR A 42 -0.21 -29.70 2.52
N ASP A 43 0.17 -29.10 1.40
CA ASP A 43 -0.62 -29.23 0.18
C ASP A 43 0.27 -29.45 -1.05
N THR A 44 0.31 -30.73 -1.40
CA THR A 44 0.75 -31.36 -2.65
C THR A 44 -0.07 -30.84 -3.82
N SER A 45 0.34 -29.73 -4.44
CA SER A 45 -0.05 -29.43 -5.83
C SER A 45 0.91 -28.44 -6.51
N GLY A 46 1.60 -28.94 -7.54
CA GLY A 46 2.22 -28.12 -8.59
C GLY A 46 3.60 -27.56 -8.27
N SER A 47 4.61 -28.11 -8.93
CA SER A 47 6.06 -27.82 -8.86
C SER A 47 6.51 -26.34 -9.01
N GLY A 48 5.61 -25.37 -9.17
CA GLY A 48 5.94 -23.93 -9.21
C GLY A 48 5.70 -23.17 -7.91
N ASN A 49 4.84 -23.67 -7.01
CA ASN A 49 4.44 -22.95 -5.79
C ASN A 49 5.43 -23.16 -4.63
N SER A 50 6.20 -24.25 -4.64
CA SER A 50 7.18 -24.56 -3.60
C SER A 50 8.38 -23.61 -3.59
N ASP A 51 8.82 -23.16 -4.76
CA ASP A 51 10.03 -22.37 -4.87
C ASP A 51 9.78 -20.90 -4.55
N ILE A 52 8.63 -20.36 -4.97
CA ILE A 52 8.16 -19.03 -4.54
C ILE A 52 8.00 -18.99 -3.01
N LYS A 53 7.39 -20.02 -2.42
CA LYS A 53 7.25 -20.12 -0.96
C LYS A 53 8.61 -20.13 -0.25
N LYS A 54 9.63 -20.77 -0.81
CA LYS A 54 11.01 -20.74 -0.27
C LYS A 54 11.64 -19.36 -0.43
N LEU A 55 11.51 -18.74 -1.60
CA LEU A 55 12.07 -17.42 -1.90
C LEU A 55 11.50 -16.34 -0.97
N CYS A 56 10.20 -16.39 -0.66
CA CYS A 56 9.54 -15.41 0.21
C CYS A 56 9.51 -15.81 1.70
N LYS A 57 10.08 -16.95 2.07
CA LYS A 57 9.92 -17.53 3.42
C LYS A 57 10.53 -16.64 4.50
N GLY A 58 9.69 -16.06 5.35
CA GLY A 58 10.11 -15.25 6.49
C GLY A 58 10.18 -13.75 6.22
N PHE A 59 9.75 -13.28 5.05
CA PHE A 59 9.50 -11.86 4.82
C PHE A 59 8.24 -11.43 5.58
N LYS A 60 8.35 -10.44 6.48
CA LYS A 60 7.25 -9.99 7.36
C LYS A 60 7.31 -8.51 7.70
N PHE A 61 6.14 -7.96 8.05
CA PHE A 61 6.06 -6.74 8.84
C PHE A 61 6.41 -7.05 10.29
N GLU A 62 7.22 -6.20 10.92
CA GLU A 62 7.52 -6.33 12.36
C GLU A 62 6.55 -5.52 13.22
N ASN A 63 5.94 -4.49 12.65
CA ASN A 63 4.99 -3.68 13.37
C ASN A 63 3.58 -4.28 13.29
N ALA A 64 2.91 -4.41 14.43
CA ALA A 64 1.47 -4.62 14.49
C ALA A 64 0.79 -3.26 14.67
N PHE A 65 0.25 -2.69 13.59
CA PHE A 65 -0.54 -1.47 13.66
C PHE A 65 -2.01 -1.81 13.51
N VAL A 66 -2.83 -1.39 14.48
CA VAL A 66 -4.29 -1.53 14.39
C VAL A 66 -4.96 -0.17 14.16
N GLN A 67 -4.31 0.93 14.57
CA GLN A 67 -4.85 2.29 14.50
C GLN A 67 -3.73 3.30 14.20
N VAL A 68 -4.06 4.32 13.42
CA VAL A 68 -3.17 5.43 13.03
C VAL A 68 -3.97 6.73 12.94
N LYS A 69 -3.31 7.87 13.09
CA LYS A 69 -3.91 9.20 12.93
C LYS A 69 -3.59 9.81 11.57
N ASN A 70 -4.49 10.65 11.06
CA ASN A 70 -4.24 11.34 9.80
C ASN A 70 -3.09 12.35 9.96
N GLY A 71 -2.13 12.31 9.04
CA GLY A 71 -0.89 13.09 9.08
C GLY A 71 0.23 12.48 9.92
N GLU A 72 -0.01 11.35 10.61
CA GLU A 72 0.99 10.70 11.45
C GLU A 72 2.11 10.09 10.59
N THR A 73 3.35 10.22 11.05
CA THR A 73 4.51 9.57 10.42
C THR A 73 5.05 8.52 11.38
N ILE A 74 5.13 7.28 10.92
CA ILE A 74 5.54 6.14 11.74
C ILE A 74 6.70 5.42 11.07
N THR A 75 7.67 4.96 11.86
CA THR A 75 8.69 4.03 11.39
C THR A 75 8.08 2.65 11.20
N VAL A 76 7.98 2.23 9.93
CA VAL A 76 7.59 0.88 9.55
C VAL A 76 8.86 0.07 9.31
N THR A 77 8.87 -1.15 9.83
CA THR A 77 9.99 -2.08 9.82
C THR A 77 9.56 -3.39 9.20
N TRP A 78 10.40 -3.89 8.31
CA TRP A 78 10.29 -5.17 7.66
C TRP A 78 11.47 -6.04 8.02
N SER A 79 11.26 -7.34 8.12
CA SER A 79 12.35 -8.30 8.17
C SER A 79 12.21 -9.34 7.08
N LYS A 80 13.34 -9.94 6.71
CA LYS A 80 13.40 -10.92 5.63
C LYS A 80 13.61 -12.35 6.10
N GLY A 81 14.03 -12.59 7.34
CA GLY A 81 14.31 -13.93 7.84
C GLY A 81 15.23 -14.73 6.90
N ALA A 82 14.75 -15.87 6.40
CA ALA A 82 15.45 -16.71 5.43
C ALA A 82 15.10 -16.38 3.96
N SER A 83 14.23 -15.40 3.72
CA SER A 83 13.78 -15.04 2.37
C SER A 83 14.92 -14.42 1.55
N LYS A 84 14.77 -14.51 0.24
CA LYS A 84 15.66 -13.92 -0.77
C LYS A 84 15.24 -12.51 -1.17
N VAL A 85 14.40 -11.85 -0.37
CA VAL A 85 14.01 -10.46 -0.59
C VAL A 85 15.23 -9.56 -0.41
N GLU A 86 15.47 -8.73 -1.42
CA GLU A 86 16.60 -7.80 -1.49
C GLU A 86 16.16 -6.37 -1.18
N SER A 87 14.94 -5.99 -1.56
CA SER A 87 14.40 -4.69 -1.18
C SER A 87 12.90 -4.69 -0.98
N VAL A 88 12.44 -3.70 -0.20
CA VAL A 88 11.04 -3.36 -0.01
C VAL A 88 10.71 -2.16 -0.89
N ILE A 89 9.67 -2.29 -1.73
CA ILE A 89 9.39 -1.29 -2.76
C ILE A 89 8.16 -0.43 -2.48
N ASN A 90 7.22 -0.89 -1.66
CA ASN A 90 6.06 -0.07 -1.32
C ASN A 90 5.44 -0.40 0.05
N CYS A 91 4.49 0.42 0.46
CA CYS A 91 3.58 0.14 1.56
C CYS A 91 2.19 0.66 1.16
N GLU A 92 1.22 -0.24 1.19
CA GLU A 92 -0.17 0.00 0.84
C GLU A 92 -1.03 -0.11 2.09
N MET A 93 -2.02 0.76 2.19
CA MET A 93 -3.00 0.78 3.26
C MET A 93 -4.34 0.29 2.74
N TYR A 94 -4.91 -0.64 3.49
CA TYR A 94 -6.27 -1.14 3.34
C TYR A 94 -7.05 -0.79 4.59
N GLY A 95 -8.34 -0.51 4.42
CA GLY A 95 -9.27 -0.28 5.50
C GLY A 95 -10.44 -1.24 5.41
N GLU A 96 -11.06 -1.55 6.55
CA GLU A 96 -12.35 -2.26 6.56
C GLU A 96 -13.41 -1.36 5.92
N ALA A 97 -14.10 -1.87 4.89
CA ALA A 97 -15.21 -1.17 4.25
C ALA A 97 -16.56 -1.62 4.83
N GLU A 98 -16.74 -2.92 5.02
CA GLU A 98 -17.92 -3.57 5.64
C GLU A 98 -17.50 -4.92 6.24
N ALA A 99 -18.36 -5.56 7.04
CA ALA A 99 -18.05 -6.83 7.73
C ALA A 99 -17.46 -7.87 6.76
N ASN A 100 -16.16 -8.14 6.90
CA ASN A 100 -15.34 -9.07 6.12
C ASN A 100 -14.85 -8.61 4.73
N SER A 101 -14.91 -7.32 4.40
CA SER A 101 -14.28 -6.76 3.19
C SER A 101 -13.23 -5.71 3.54
N VAL A 102 -12.06 -5.85 2.92
CA VAL A 102 -11.00 -4.84 2.97
C VAL A 102 -10.98 -4.08 1.65
N THR A 103 -10.91 -2.76 1.73
CA THR A 103 -10.81 -1.88 0.57
C THR A 103 -9.44 -1.25 0.53
N PHE A 104 -8.83 -1.24 -0.65
CA PHE A 104 -7.61 -0.48 -0.89
C PHE A 104 -7.89 1.00 -0.67
N PHE A 105 -7.16 1.63 0.24
CA PHE A 105 -7.24 3.07 0.46
C PHE A 105 -6.21 3.81 -0.37
N LYS A 106 -4.92 3.49 -0.18
CA LYS A 106 -3.82 4.24 -0.79
C LYS A 106 -2.50 3.50 -0.68
N GLN A 107 -1.62 3.71 -1.65
CA GLN A 107 -0.19 3.47 -1.45
C GLN A 107 0.39 4.62 -0.61
N ILE A 108 0.67 4.34 0.67
CA ILE A 108 1.12 5.32 1.65
C ILE A 108 2.65 5.53 1.62
N TRP A 109 3.38 4.63 0.97
CA TRP A 109 4.81 4.77 0.75
C TRP A 109 5.25 4.05 -0.53
N LEU A 110 6.18 4.66 -1.25
CA LEU A 110 6.86 4.11 -2.43
C LEU A 110 8.35 4.42 -2.28
N GLY A 111 9.20 3.42 -2.48
CA GLY A 111 10.64 3.59 -2.35
C GLY A 111 11.41 2.34 -2.73
N ASP A 112 12.65 2.25 -2.25
CA ASP A 112 13.52 1.09 -2.47
C ASP A 112 14.46 0.94 -1.27
N VAL A 113 13.95 0.28 -0.21
CA VAL A 113 14.74 0.06 1.01
C VAL A 113 15.40 -1.30 0.91
N LYS A 114 16.72 -1.30 0.83
CA LYS A 114 17.52 -2.50 0.56
C LYS A 114 18.00 -3.18 1.84
N PHE A 115 17.92 -4.50 1.86
CA PHE A 115 18.60 -5.34 2.83
C PHE A 115 20.08 -5.49 2.44
N VAL A 116 20.89 -4.48 2.78
CA VAL A 116 22.35 -4.51 2.55
C VAL A 116 23.05 -5.53 3.47
N ASP A 117 24.25 -5.96 3.08
CA ASP A 117 24.95 -7.14 3.60
C ASP A 117 24.85 -7.34 5.12
N GLY A 118 24.20 -8.44 5.50
CA GLY A 118 24.00 -8.87 6.89
C GLY A 118 22.75 -8.32 7.58
N LEU A 119 22.07 -7.31 7.02
CA LEU A 119 20.82 -6.81 7.60
C LEU A 119 19.66 -7.79 7.37
N THR A 120 19.02 -8.19 8.47
CA THR A 120 17.80 -9.00 8.46
C THR A 120 16.53 -8.17 8.60
N ALA A 121 16.67 -6.89 8.98
CA ALA A 121 15.57 -5.94 9.13
C ALA A 121 15.94 -4.58 8.52
N VAL A 122 14.95 -3.89 7.96
CA VAL A 122 15.05 -2.55 7.39
C VAL A 122 13.81 -1.74 7.72
N SER A 123 13.93 -0.41 7.70
CA SER A 123 12.83 0.47 8.08
C SER A 123 12.72 1.71 7.20
N ALA A 124 11.52 2.30 7.14
CA ALA A 124 11.25 3.58 6.52
C ALA A 124 10.24 4.40 7.33
N LEU A 125 10.33 5.72 7.22
CA LEU A 125 9.29 6.62 7.71
C LEU A 125 8.13 6.64 6.71
N VAL A 126 6.95 6.25 7.16
CA VAL A 126 5.72 6.18 6.36
C VAL A 126 4.71 7.16 6.92
N LYS A 127 4.21 8.06 6.07
CA LYS A 127 3.20 9.05 6.44
C LYS A 127 1.80 8.53 6.11
N PHE A 128 0.96 8.41 7.13
CA PHE A 128 -0.43 8.03 7.02
C PHE A 128 -1.27 9.26 6.72
N GLU A 129 -1.61 9.47 5.45
CA GLU A 129 -2.38 10.63 5.03
C GLU A 129 -3.50 10.26 4.06
N VAL A 130 -4.73 10.61 4.45
CA VAL A 130 -5.93 10.50 3.60
C VAL A 130 -6.32 11.88 3.05
N PRO A 131 -6.99 11.93 1.88
CA PRO A 131 -7.45 13.19 1.30
C PRO A 131 -8.37 13.98 2.25
N PRO A 132 -8.45 15.32 2.08
CA PRO A 132 -9.38 16.15 2.84
C PRO A 132 -10.82 15.64 2.73
N GLY A 133 -11.52 15.54 3.87
CA GLY A 133 -12.90 15.03 3.93
C GLY A 133 -13.02 13.50 4.02
N ALA A 134 -11.94 12.75 3.78
CA ALA A 134 -11.92 11.31 4.04
C ALA A 134 -11.62 11.03 5.52
N LYS A 135 -12.26 10.00 6.06
CA LYS A 135 -11.93 9.45 7.39
C LYS A 135 -10.98 8.27 7.20
N LEU A 136 -9.96 8.19 8.03
CA LEU A 136 -9.19 6.95 8.16
C LEU A 136 -10.13 5.83 8.65
N PRO A 137 -9.92 4.59 8.19
CA PRO A 137 -10.66 3.44 8.69
C PRO A 137 -10.33 3.23 10.18
N GLN A 138 -11.26 2.63 10.93
CA GLN A 138 -11.04 2.34 12.36
C GLN A 138 -9.95 1.29 12.58
N SER A 139 -9.76 0.44 11.58
CA SER A 139 -8.81 -0.65 11.52
C SER A 139 -8.07 -0.55 10.19
N ILE A 140 -6.74 -0.65 10.24
CA ILE A 140 -5.90 -0.67 9.05
C ILE A 140 -5.27 -2.04 8.87
N LEU A 141 -5.10 -2.43 7.60
CA LEU A 141 -4.26 -3.53 7.19
C LEU A 141 -3.19 -2.96 6.26
N LEU A 142 -1.92 -3.23 6.54
CA LEU A 142 -0.84 -2.86 5.64
C LEU A 142 -0.46 -4.04 4.76
N ARG A 143 -0.16 -3.75 3.49
CA ARG A 143 0.46 -4.69 2.55
C ARG A 143 1.74 -4.09 2.02
N THR A 144 2.76 -4.90 1.82
CA THR A 144 4.01 -4.49 1.16
C THR A 144 4.40 -5.51 0.11
N TRP A 145 5.14 -5.04 -0.88
CA TRP A 145 5.81 -5.85 -1.88
C TRP A 145 7.33 -5.74 -1.68
N GLY A 146 7.99 -6.90 -1.70
CA GLY A 146 9.43 -7.05 -1.74
C GLY A 146 9.89 -7.60 -3.08
N THR A 147 11.08 -7.20 -3.52
CA THR A 147 11.73 -7.69 -4.74
C THR A 147 12.80 -8.72 -4.39
N THR A 148 13.04 -9.63 -5.32
CA THR A 148 14.15 -10.58 -5.30
C THR A 148 14.93 -10.41 -6.62
N SER A 149 16.21 -10.79 -6.66
CA SER A 149 17.03 -10.74 -7.88
C SER A 149 16.56 -11.68 -8.98
N GLU A 150 15.96 -12.81 -8.61
CA GLU A 150 15.49 -13.86 -9.53
C GLU A 150 13.98 -13.73 -9.85
N GLY A 151 13.30 -12.70 -9.32
CA GLY A 151 11.83 -12.70 -9.20
C GLY A 151 11.34 -13.80 -8.24
N PRO A 152 10.02 -14.06 -8.07
CA PRO A 152 8.89 -13.12 -8.17
C PRO A 152 8.90 -12.08 -7.04
N HIS A 153 7.95 -11.14 -7.07
CA HIS A 153 7.72 -10.28 -5.91
C HIS A 153 7.09 -11.05 -4.74
N CYS A 154 7.57 -10.77 -3.53
CA CYS A 154 7.04 -11.33 -2.29
C CYS A 154 6.07 -10.33 -1.64
N THR A 155 4.95 -10.80 -1.13
CA THR A 155 3.99 -9.97 -0.39
C THR A 155 3.88 -10.40 1.05
N THR A 156 3.76 -9.45 1.97
CA THR A 156 3.37 -9.69 3.36
C THR A 156 2.37 -8.64 3.83
N TYR A 157 1.68 -8.94 4.92
CA TYR A 157 0.63 -8.13 5.53
C TYR A 157 0.84 -8.03 7.05
N THR A 158 0.21 -7.06 7.70
CA THR A 158 0.15 -6.93 9.18
C THR A 158 -0.99 -7.74 9.79
#